data_AF-A0A9J6MRF4-F1
#
_entry.id   AF-A0A9J6MRF4-F1
#
_cell.length_a   1.000
_cell.length_b   1.000
_cell.length_c   1.000
_cell.angle_alpha   90.00
_cell.angle_beta   90.00
_cell.angle_gamma   90.00
#
_symmetry.space_group_name_H-M   'P 1'
#
loop_
_entity.id
_entity.type
_entity.pdbx_description
1 polymer ?
#
loop_
_entity_poly.entity_id
_entity_poly.type
_entity_poly.pdbx_seq_one_letter_code
_entity_poly.pdbx_strand_id
1 'polypeptide(L)'
;MIRHLYTYLVLFATLMMVIGGGISIFMAAADLISPPGYYQSYEDFKMMKESGKISNENGEKLTEKELRANYEQAVEDQKNRTREQAKNQIIKSLGFIIIPLPIFLYFNSLRKKQSDI
;
A
#
# COMPACT_ATOMS: atom_id res chain seq x y z
N MET A 1 25.45 -32.12 -5.58
CA MET A 1 25.51 -30.86 -4.79
C MET A 1 24.85 -29.67 -5.48
N ILE A 2 25.26 -29.26 -6.68
CA ILE A 2 24.77 -28.01 -7.34
C ILE A 2 23.24 -27.99 -7.52
N ARG A 3 22.62 -29.11 -7.89
CA ARG A 3 21.16 -29.23 -7.99
C ARG A 3 20.43 -28.94 -6.67
N HIS A 4 20.93 -29.45 -5.54
CA HIS A 4 20.34 -29.18 -4.23
C HIS A 4 20.50 -27.70 -3.84
N LEU A 5 21.69 -27.13 -4.06
CA LEU A 5 21.93 -25.71 -3.81
C LEU A 5 20.95 -24.83 -4.58
N TYR A 6 20.73 -25.13 -5.87
CA TYR A 6 19.76 -24.42 -6.69
C TYR A 6 18.32 -24.56 -6.16
N THR A 7 17.88 -25.78 -5.82
CA THR A 7 16.55 -26.01 -5.25
C THR A 7 16.34 -25.22 -3.96
N TYR A 8 17.32 -25.21 -3.05
CA TYR A 8 17.22 -24.45 -1.80
C TYR A 8 17.24 -22.94 -2.02
N LEU A 9 18.03 -22.42 -2.98
CA LEU A 9 18.02 -21.00 -3.32
C LEU A 9 16.66 -20.54 -3.87
N VAL A 10 16.05 -21.33 -4.75
CA VAL A 10 14.71 -21.02 -5.30
C VAL A 10 13.65 -21.08 -4.20
N LEU A 11 13.69 -22.10 -3.33
CA LEU A 11 12.79 -22.19 -2.18
C LEU A 11 12.97 -21.03 -1.21
N PHE A 12 14.21 -20.56 -1.01
CA PHE A 12 14.49 -19.39 -0.19
C PHE A 12 13.94 -18.10 -0.82
N ALA A 13 14.17 -17.89 -2.12
CA ALA A 13 13.67 -16.72 -2.83
C ALA A 13 12.13 -16.66 -2.83
N THR A 14 11.47 -17.79 -3.07
CA THR A 14 9.99 -17.88 -3.01
C THR A 14 9.46 -17.63 -1.59
N LEU A 15 10.14 -18.13 -0.55
CA LEU A 15 9.80 -17.84 0.84
C LEU A 15 9.90 -16.34 1.15
N MET A 16 11.00 -15.68 0.76
CA MET A 16 11.17 -14.24 0.96
C MET A 16 10.07 -13.43 0.24
N MET A 17 9.70 -13.85 -0.97
CA MET A 17 8.65 -13.21 -1.75
C MET A 17 7.27 -13.31 -1.06
N VAL A 18 6.94 -14.49 -0.51
CA VAL A 18 5.67 -14.71 0.22
C VAL A 18 5.64 -13.90 1.53
N ILE A 19 6.75 -13.82 2.27
CA ILE A 19 6.83 -13.01 3.49
C ILE A 19 6.62 -11.52 3.16
N GLY A 20 7.28 -11.01 2.11
CA GLY A 20 7.10 -9.63 1.65
C GLY A 20 5.66 -9.33 1.23
N GLY A 21 5.03 -10.24 0.49
CA GLY A 21 3.61 -10.13 0.13
C GLY A 21 2.69 -10.15 1.36
N GLY A 22 2.93 -11.04 2.32
CA GLY A 22 2.12 -11.17 3.53
C GLY A 22 2.15 -9.91 4.41
N ILE A 23 3.34 -9.36 4.68
CA ILE A 23 3.49 -8.12 5.45
C ILE A 23 2.76 -6.96 4.74
N SER A 24 2.89 -6.88 3.41
CA SER A 24 2.28 -5.82 2.62
C SER A 24 0.74 -5.89 2.62
N ILE A 25 0.15 -7.09 2.58
CA ILE A 25 -1.31 -7.28 2.73
C ILE A 25 -1.77 -6.82 4.11
N PHE A 26 -1.04 -7.18 5.17
CA PHE A 26 -1.42 -6.82 6.54
C PHE A 26 -1.39 -5.30 6.74
N MET A 27 -0.33 -4.63 6.26
CA MET A 27 -0.24 -3.16 6.29
C MET A 27 -1.38 -2.51 5.52
N ALA A 28 -1.63 -2.95 4.29
CA ALA A 28 -2.69 -2.37 3.48
C ALA A 28 -4.10 -2.64 4.06
N ALA A 29 -4.31 -3.80 4.70
CA ALA A 29 -5.55 -4.07 5.42
C ALA A 29 -5.72 -3.16 6.64
N ALA A 30 -4.63 -2.88 7.38
CA ALA A 30 -4.64 -1.92 8.48
C ALA A 30 -4.97 -0.50 7.98
N ASP A 31 -4.37 -0.05 6.88
CA ASP A 31 -4.65 1.25 6.27
C ASP A 31 -6.09 1.36 5.73
N LEU A 32 -6.70 0.24 5.33
CA LEU A 32 -8.09 0.20 4.88
C LEU A 32 -9.08 0.39 6.05
N ILE A 33 -8.80 -0.26 7.19
CA ILE A 33 -9.66 -0.23 8.39
C ILE A 33 -9.43 1.06 9.19
N SER A 34 -8.17 1.44 9.37
CA SER A 34 -7.73 2.58 10.14
C SER A 34 -6.79 3.44 9.29
N PRO A 35 -7.33 4.17 8.30
CA PRO A 35 -6.51 5.04 7.47
C PRO A 35 -5.76 6.05 8.35
N PRO A 36 -4.48 6.32 8.08
CA PRO A 36 -3.70 7.33 8.81
C PRO A 36 -4.47 8.65 8.84
N GLY A 37 -4.47 9.29 10.01
CA GLY A 37 -5.17 10.57 10.21
C GLY A 37 -4.66 11.66 9.27
N TYR A 38 -5.54 12.59 8.90
CA TYR A 38 -5.13 13.80 8.19
C TYR A 38 -4.33 14.68 9.14
N TYR A 39 -3.02 14.82 8.89
CA TYR A 39 -2.08 15.48 9.80
C TYR A 39 -2.11 17.00 9.74
N GLN A 40 -2.86 17.60 8.82
CA GLN A 40 -2.91 19.05 8.66
C GLN A 40 -4.09 19.62 9.45
N SER A 41 -3.81 20.51 10.41
CA SER A 41 -4.87 21.21 11.14
C SER A 41 -5.63 22.18 10.22
N TYR A 42 -6.87 22.51 10.57
CA TYR A 42 -7.64 23.51 9.83
C TYR A 42 -6.90 24.86 9.77
N GLU A 43 -6.21 25.24 10.85
CA GLU A 43 -5.43 26.48 10.91
C GLU A 43 -4.22 26.44 9.96
N ASP A 44 -3.54 25.31 9.84
CA ASP A 44 -2.44 25.15 8.88
C ASP A 44 -2.96 25.18 7.43
N PHE A 45 -4.12 24.56 7.17
CA PHE A 45 -4.79 24.61 5.87
C PHE A 45 -5.19 26.03 5.49
N LYS A 46 -5.78 26.75 6.43
CA LYS A 46 -6.17 28.15 6.29
C LYS A 46 -4.96 29.04 6.03
N MET A 47 -3.92 28.92 6.86
CA MET A 47 -2.70 29.70 6.72
C MET A 47 -2.03 29.46 5.37
N MET A 48 -1.98 28.21 4.89
CA MET A 48 -1.42 27.86 3.57
C MET A 48 -2.24 28.45 2.41
N LYS A 49 -3.58 28.41 2.50
CA LYS A 49 -4.49 28.99 1.50
C LYS A 49 -4.40 30.53 1.47
N GLU A 50 -4.30 31.16 2.63
CA GLU A 50 -4.20 32.62 2.78
C GLU A 50 -2.80 33.14 2.41
N SER A 51 -1.72 32.42 2.75
CA SER A 51 -0.34 32.78 2.41
C SER A 51 0.00 32.51 0.94
N GLY A 52 -0.67 31.52 0.32
CA GLY A 52 -0.39 31.05 -1.03
C GLY A 52 -0.96 31.91 -2.18
N LYS A 53 -1.67 33.02 -1.91
CA LYS A 53 -2.42 33.78 -2.93
C LYS A 53 -3.32 32.88 -3.81
N ILE A 54 -3.87 31.80 -3.26
CA ILE A 54 -4.90 31.01 -3.96
C ILE A 54 -6.24 31.71 -3.75
N SER A 55 -6.39 32.88 -4.37
CA SER A 55 -7.70 33.47 -4.60
C SER A 55 -8.50 32.53 -5.49
N ASN A 56 -9.83 32.54 -5.38
CA ASN A 56 -10.68 31.94 -6.42
C ASN A 56 -10.33 32.54 -7.78
N GLU A 57 -10.76 31.92 -8.88
CA GLU A 57 -10.52 32.37 -10.26
C GLU A 57 -10.87 33.86 -10.49
N ASN A 58 -11.65 34.46 -9.58
CA ASN A 58 -12.09 35.86 -9.56
C ASN A 58 -11.34 36.78 -8.57
N GLY A 59 -10.26 36.34 -7.93
CA GLY A 59 -9.45 37.20 -7.04
C GLY A 59 -9.98 37.38 -5.60
N GLU A 60 -11.19 36.92 -5.31
CA GLU A 60 -11.83 37.08 -3.99
C GLU A 60 -11.31 36.08 -2.94
N LYS A 61 -11.22 36.56 -1.68
CA LYS A 61 -10.92 35.72 -0.51
C LYS A 61 -12.11 34.80 -0.26
N LEU A 62 -11.86 33.49 -0.20
CA LEU A 62 -12.86 32.49 0.17
C LEU A 62 -13.50 32.83 1.53
N THR A 63 -14.81 32.67 1.61
CA THR A 63 -15.54 32.85 2.88
C THR A 63 -15.13 31.75 3.87
N GLU A 64 -15.15 32.00 5.18
CA GLU A 64 -14.79 30.98 6.20
C GLU A 64 -15.58 29.67 6.02
N LYS A 65 -16.86 29.78 5.64
CA LYS A 65 -17.73 28.63 5.34
C LYS A 65 -17.22 27.80 4.15
N GLU A 66 -16.76 28.46 3.08
CA GLU A 66 -16.19 27.78 1.91
C GLU A 66 -14.84 27.17 2.23
N LEU A 67 -14.04 27.81 3.09
CA LEU A 67 -12.75 27.29 3.50
C LEU A 67 -12.88 26.02 4.35
N ARG A 68 -13.87 25.97 5.25
CA ARG A 68 -14.21 24.74 6.00
C ARG A 68 -14.72 23.63 5.09
N ALA A 69 -15.62 23.94 4.15
CA ALA A 69 -16.11 22.96 3.19
C ALA A 69 -14.98 22.36 2.35
N ASN A 70 -14.05 23.20 1.86
CA ASN A 70 -12.86 22.74 1.12
C ASN A 70 -11.93 21.87 1.98
N TYR A 71 -11.77 22.19 3.26
CA TYR A 71 -10.97 21.38 4.19
C TYR A 71 -11.62 20.00 4.43
N GLU A 72 -12.91 19.96 4.72
CA GLU A 72 -13.65 18.70 4.91
C GLU A 72 -13.58 17.82 3.65
N GLN A 73 -13.75 18.42 2.47
CA GLN A 73 -13.60 17.72 1.20
C GLN A 73 -12.17 17.21 1.00
N ALA A 74 -11.14 18.00 1.33
CA ALA A 74 -9.75 17.57 1.22
C ALA A 74 -9.41 16.40 2.16
N VAL A 75 -9.96 16.41 3.38
CA VAL A 75 -9.82 15.31 4.35
C VAL A 75 -10.49 14.04 3.82
N GLU A 76 -11.70 14.17 3.28
CA GLU A 76 -12.45 13.05 2.70
C GLU A 76 -11.74 12.47 1.47
N ASP A 77 -11.29 13.32 0.55
CA ASP A 77 -10.54 12.92 -0.64
C ASP A 77 -9.24 12.20 -0.27
N GLN A 78 -8.52 12.69 0.75
CA GLN A 78 -7.30 12.03 1.21
C GLN A 78 -7.61 10.64 1.77
N LYS A 79 -8.65 10.53 2.61
CA LYS A 79 -9.09 9.23 3.16
C LYS A 79 -9.50 8.26 2.05
N ASN A 80 -10.21 8.74 1.04
CA ASN A 80 -10.63 7.93 -0.11
C ASN A 80 -9.42 7.48 -0.94
N ARG A 81 -8.46 8.37 -1.21
CA ARG A 81 -7.21 8.02 -1.91
C ARG A 81 -6.42 6.96 -1.16
N THR A 82 -6.27 7.09 0.15
CA THR A 82 -5.57 6.10 0.97
C THR A 82 -6.26 4.74 0.92
N ARG A 83 -7.59 4.69 0.96
CA ARG A 83 -8.36 3.44 0.80
C ARG A 83 -8.16 2.80 -0.57
N GLU A 84 -8.18 3.59 -1.66
CA GLU A 84 -7.94 3.07 -3.01
C GLU A 84 -6.50 2.58 -3.18
N GLN A 85 -5.53 3.28 -2.60
CA GLN A 85 -4.13 2.83 -2.56
C GLN A 85 -3.98 1.51 -1.80
N ALA A 86 -4.62 1.40 -0.63
CA ALA A 86 -4.64 0.18 0.16
C ALA A 86 -5.23 -1.01 -0.63
N LYS A 87 -6.37 -0.83 -1.31
CA LYS A 87 -6.96 -1.87 -2.18
C LYS A 87 -5.97 -2.30 -3.27
N ASN A 88 -5.37 -1.35 -3.97
CA ASN A 88 -4.38 -1.63 -5.01
C ASN A 88 -3.16 -2.37 -4.45
N GLN A 89 -2.72 -2.02 -3.25
CA GLN A 89 -1.59 -2.67 -2.59
C GLN A 89 -1.92 -4.11 -2.17
N ILE A 90 -3.14 -4.38 -1.69
CA ILE A 90 -3.59 -5.76 -1.41
C ILE A 90 -3.51 -6.61 -2.69
N ILE A 91 -4.06 -6.11 -3.80
CA ILE A 91 -4.05 -6.84 -5.09
C ILE A 91 -2.63 -7.12 -5.56
N LYS A 92 -1.73 -6.10 -5.52
CA LYS A 92 -0.32 -6.28 -5.91
C LYS A 92 0.38 -7.30 -5.00
N SER A 93 0.13 -7.23 -3.71
CA SER A 93 0.75 -8.10 -2.71
C SER A 93 0.26 -9.55 -2.81
N LEU A 94 -0.99 -9.78 -3.22
CA LEU A 94 -1.48 -11.11 -3.59
C LEU A 94 -0.71 -11.67 -4.78
N GLY A 95 -0.35 -10.85 -5.76
CA GLY A 95 0.54 -11.25 -6.86
C GLY A 95 1.88 -11.78 -6.37
N PHE A 96 2.48 -11.14 -5.35
CA PHE A 96 3.71 -11.59 -4.69
C PHE A 96 3.56 -12.93 -3.95
N ILE A 97 2.34 -13.39 -3.64
CA ILE A 97 2.11 -14.69 -3.00
C ILE A 97 1.74 -15.75 -4.05
N ILE A 98 0.88 -15.41 -5.02
CA ILE A 98 0.33 -16.34 -6.00
C ILE A 98 1.38 -16.75 -7.04
N ILE A 99 2.23 -15.82 -7.50
CA ILE A 99 3.27 -16.09 -8.51
C ILE A 99 4.34 -17.09 -8.02
N PRO A 100 4.91 -16.97 -6.81
CA PRO A 100 5.92 -17.92 -6.34
C PRO A 100 5.32 -19.27 -5.91
N LEU A 101 4.02 -19.36 -5.64
CA LEU A 101 3.37 -20.58 -5.16
C LEU A 101 3.53 -21.80 -6.10
N PRO A 102 3.27 -21.72 -7.42
CA PRO A 102 3.50 -22.86 -8.32
C PRO A 102 4.98 -23.24 -8.42
N ILE A 103 5.88 -22.26 -8.39
CA ILE A 103 7.34 -22.48 -8.37
C ILE A 103 7.72 -23.24 -7.09
N PHE A 104 7.24 -22.76 -5.94
CA PHE A 104 7.47 -23.39 -4.64
C PHE A 104 6.97 -24.83 -4.61
N LEU A 105 5.74 -25.10 -5.07
CA LEU A 105 5.19 -26.45 -5.12
C LEU A 105 6.04 -27.38 -5.98
N TYR A 106 6.44 -26.92 -7.17
CA TYR A 106 7.30 -27.69 -8.07
C TYR A 106 8.64 -28.04 -7.42
N PHE A 107 9.38 -27.04 -6.93
CA PHE A 107 10.68 -27.27 -6.30
C PHE A 107 10.61 -28.02 -4.97
N ASN A 108 9.53 -27.87 -4.21
CA ASN A 108 9.28 -28.64 -2.99
C ASN A 108 9.04 -30.12 -3.30
N SER A 109 8.26 -30.42 -4.34
CA SER A 109 8.05 -31.81 -4.79
C SER A 109 9.33 -32.46 -5.30
N LEU A 110 10.17 -31.71 -6.03
CA LEU A 110 11.50 -32.17 -6.48
C LEU A 110 12.41 -32.50 -5.29
N ARG A 111 12.39 -31.67 -4.24
CA ARG A 111 13.15 -31.92 -3.01
C ARG A 111 12.71 -33.21 -2.32
N LYS A 112 11.39 -33.43 -2.16
CA LYS A 112 10.87 -34.66 -1.53
C LYS A 112 11.28 -35.93 -2.30
N LYS A 113 11.19 -35.89 -3.64
CA LYS A 113 11.59 -37.03 -4.46
C LYS A 113 13.09 -37.36 -4.38
N GLN A 114 13.92 -36.39 -4.00
CA GLN A 114 15.36 -36.59 -3.78
C GLN A 114 15.71 -37.06 -2.37
N SER A 115 14.84 -36.90 -1.38
CA SER A 115 15.07 -37.44 -0.02
C SER A 115 14.71 -38.92 0.10
N ASP A 116 13.93 -39.44 -0.84
CA ASP A 116 13.44 -40.83 -0.85
C ASP A 116 14.33 -41.79 -1.67
N ILE A 117 15.49 -41.32 -2.17
CA ILE A 117 16.51 -42.09 -2.90
C ILE A 117 17.82 -42.03 -2.12
#